data_AF-A0A8G0ZYR4-F1
#
_entry.id   AF-A0A8G0ZYR4-F1
#
_cell.length_a   1.000
_cell.length_b   1.000
_cell.length_c   1.000
_cell.angle_alpha   90.00
_cell.angle_beta   90.00
_cell.angle_gamma   90.00
#
_symmetry.space_group_name_H-M   'P 1'
#
loop_
_entity.id
_entity.type
_entity.pdbx_description
1 polymer ?
#
loop_
_entity_poly.entity_id
_entity_poly.type
_entity_poly.pdbx_seq_one_letter_code
_entity_poly.pdbx_strand_id
1 'polypeptide(L)'
;MAVVLSLVLLWLVIVYLPFLMPGWRALLGLCVALGLFHLGVRLGVAGWTAAEVPAPLVATGNFWLDLCVWALPVTILARAAGLAAKSWGVKGRWLGAVTLAGLLALPAFWAGQGAMTLWSRRPAPAACTARPIPILLSGIAGAVPWSEAIMLYLGPDIRREGRYPLLPRHGRAICRETSGGRDGLRITALSVRAAAFQRERCGAARLPDGEGSLCALLRDAGAEIVPEKMVFFEPGGIRPGDFGIPAAPTSAGTATGTGERLVVVPDTGLGEISATCRLAPAADGRLYCRMRRKIVEGLDLFWEIGALPEDLSVVLTGADALARETCATVFDVPGCRAAP
;
A
#
# COMPACT_ATOMS: atom_id res chain seq x y z
N MET A 1 10.48 24.21 18.04
CA MET A 1 10.82 25.31 17.10
C MET A 1 12.27 25.78 17.26
N ALA A 2 12.75 26.05 18.48
CA ALA A 2 14.14 26.47 18.74
C ALA A 2 15.21 25.48 18.23
N VAL A 3 15.00 24.17 18.43
CA VAL A 3 15.94 23.12 17.95
C VAL A 3 16.09 23.12 16.43
N VAL A 4 14.98 23.32 15.70
CA VAL A 4 14.99 23.37 14.23
C VAL A 4 15.74 24.61 13.73
N LEU A 5 15.54 25.76 14.39
CA LEU A 5 16.26 26.99 14.05
C LEU A 5 17.77 26.87 14.30
N SER A 6 18.18 26.28 15.44
CA SER A 6 19.59 26.04 15.75
C SER A 6 20.26 25.09 14.75
N LEU A 7 19.55 24.04 14.32
CA LEU A 7 20.03 23.12 13.29
C LEU A 7 20.16 23.81 11.93
N VAL A 8 19.21 24.67 11.55
CA VAL A 8 19.28 25.47 10.31
C VAL A 8 20.44 26.47 10.35
N LEU A 9 20.70 27.12 11.49
CA LEU A 9 21.83 28.04 11.65
C LEU A 9 23.17 27.30 11.57
N LEU A 10 23.32 26.16 12.26
CA LEU A 10 24.49 25.31 12.17
C LEU A 10 24.71 24.80 10.73
N TRP A 11 23.62 24.45 10.04
CA TRP A 11 23.63 24.03 8.64
C TRP A 11 24.16 25.13 7.71
N LEU A 12 23.68 26.36 7.86
CA LEU A 12 24.20 27.50 7.11
C LEU A 12 25.71 27.66 7.39
N VAL A 13 26.15 27.64 8.64
CA VAL A 13 27.58 27.78 8.98
C VAL A 13 28.45 26.72 8.30
N ILE A 14 28.03 25.45 8.29
CA ILE A 14 28.79 24.34 7.69
C ILE A 14 28.80 24.44 6.15
N VAL A 15 27.68 24.78 5.53
CA VAL A 15 27.56 24.92 4.06
C VAL A 15 28.34 26.13 3.53
N TYR A 16 28.43 27.21 4.30
CA TYR A 16 29.16 28.43 3.92
C TYR A 16 30.65 28.42 4.30
N LEU A 17 31.08 27.54 5.22
CA LEU A 17 32.47 27.39 5.64
C LEU A 17 33.48 27.25 4.47
N PRO A 18 33.23 26.44 3.43
CA PRO A 18 34.15 26.28 2.29
C PRO A 18 34.37 27.57 1.49
N PHE A 19 33.39 28.49 1.50
CA PHE A 19 33.46 29.76 0.77
C PHE A 19 34.26 30.82 1.53
N LEU A 20 34.36 30.68 2.86
CA LEU A 20 35.19 31.53 3.73
C LEU A 20 36.67 31.12 3.73
N MET A 21 37.02 29.97 3.14
CA MET A 21 38.38 29.47 3.15
C MET A 21 39.29 30.23 2.16
N PRO A 22 40.45 30.73 2.62
CA PRO A 22 41.29 31.64 1.83
C PRO A 22 42.14 30.95 0.76
N GLY A 23 42.25 29.61 0.75
CA GLY A 23 43.09 28.90 -0.21
C GLY A 23 42.76 27.40 -0.39
N TRP A 24 43.28 26.82 -1.47
CA TRP A 24 43.03 25.42 -1.88
C TRP A 24 43.48 24.39 -0.83
N ARG A 25 44.53 24.70 -0.05
CA ARG A 25 45.03 23.86 1.06
C ARG A 25 44.04 23.74 2.21
N ALA A 26 43.33 24.82 2.54
CA ALA A 26 42.29 24.81 3.57
C ALA A 26 41.07 24.00 3.11
N LEU A 27 40.70 24.11 1.82
CA LEU A 27 39.65 23.30 1.21
C LEU A 27 39.98 21.80 1.27
N LEU A 28 41.22 21.42 0.96
CA LEU A 28 41.71 20.04 1.06
C LEU A 28 41.70 19.52 2.51
N GLY A 29 42.13 20.32 3.47
CA GLY A 29 42.06 19.98 4.90
C GLY A 29 40.62 19.73 5.36
N LEU A 30 39.67 20.54 4.89
CA LEU A 30 38.25 20.33 5.14
C LEU A 30 37.73 19.04 4.50
N CYS A 31 38.14 18.73 3.26
CA CYS A 31 37.76 17.49 2.59
C CYS A 31 38.25 16.24 3.35
N VAL A 32 39.49 16.27 3.84
CA VAL A 32 40.06 15.16 4.64
C VAL A 32 39.34 15.01 5.97
N ALA A 33 39.09 16.11 6.69
CA ALA A 33 38.37 16.08 7.96
C ALA A 33 36.93 15.54 7.79
N LEU A 34 36.24 15.96 6.73
CA LEU A 34 34.90 15.47 6.40
C LEU A 34 34.92 13.99 5.97
N GLY A 35 35.91 13.56 5.19
CA GLY A 35 36.07 12.15 4.81
C GLY A 35 36.28 11.23 6.01
N LEU A 36 37.13 11.64 6.97
CA LEU A 36 37.35 10.92 8.22
C LEU A 36 36.10 10.90 9.11
N PHE A 37 35.39 12.02 9.21
CA PHE A 37 34.12 12.10 9.94
C PHE A 37 33.05 11.20 9.31
N HIS A 38 32.93 11.19 7.99
CA HIS A 38 31.98 10.36 7.24
C HIS A 38 32.26 8.86 7.42
N LEU A 39 33.53 8.46 7.45
CA LEU A 39 33.94 7.10 7.75
C LEU A 39 33.53 6.72 9.19
N GLY A 40 33.75 7.62 10.15
CA GLY A 40 33.32 7.44 11.55
C GLY A 40 31.81 7.28 11.72
N VAL A 41 31.00 8.10 11.03
CA VAL A 41 29.53 8.00 11.08
C VAL A 41 29.04 6.70 10.44
N ARG A 42 29.60 6.28 9.29
CA ARG A 42 29.22 5.01 8.65
C ARG A 42 29.59 3.79 9.49
N LEU A 43 30.76 3.80 10.11
CA LEU A 43 31.18 2.72 11.01
C LEU A 43 30.36 2.71 12.31
N GLY A 44 29.95 3.88 12.82
CA GLY A 44 29.09 3.99 14.00
C GLY A 44 27.63 3.58 13.75
N VAL A 45 27.04 3.97 12.62
CA VAL A 45 25.65 3.64 12.25
C VAL A 45 25.50 2.19 11.82
N ALA A 46 26.52 1.57 11.22
CA ALA A 46 26.50 0.15 10.87
C ALA A 46 26.42 -0.80 12.09
N GLY A 47 26.70 -0.31 13.30
CA GLY A 47 26.61 -1.08 14.54
C GLY A 47 25.22 -1.11 15.20
N TRP A 48 24.24 -0.38 14.67
CA TRP A 48 22.90 -0.29 15.27
C TRP A 48 21.88 -1.12 14.47
N THR A 49 21.25 -2.10 15.10
CA THR A 49 20.16 -2.86 14.50
C THR A 49 18.90 -1.98 14.43
N ALA A 50 18.25 -1.96 13.26
CA ALA A 50 17.16 -1.03 12.91
C ALA A 50 15.88 -1.14 13.76
N ALA A 51 15.83 -2.04 14.75
CA ALA A 51 14.68 -2.29 15.60
C ALA A 51 14.58 -1.34 16.82
N GLU A 52 15.67 -0.66 17.22
CA GLU A 52 15.72 0.09 18.49
C GLU A 52 15.98 1.60 18.33
N VAL A 53 16.01 2.13 17.10
CA VAL A 53 16.37 3.54 16.88
C VAL A 53 15.12 4.43 16.90
N PRO A 54 15.01 5.40 17.83
CA PRO A 54 13.91 6.35 17.85
C PRO A 54 13.79 7.11 16.52
N ALA A 55 12.57 7.27 15.99
CA ALA A 55 12.28 8.02 14.77
C ALA A 55 13.02 9.38 14.62
N PRO A 56 13.19 10.22 15.67
CA PRO A 56 13.95 11.47 15.53
C PRO A 56 15.46 11.25 15.29
N LEU A 57 16.04 10.17 15.80
CA LEU A 57 17.44 9.81 15.55
C LEU A 57 17.65 9.30 14.12
N VAL A 58 16.70 8.53 13.58
CA VAL A 58 16.71 8.12 12.17
C VAL A 58 16.55 9.33 11.23
N ALA A 59 15.65 10.26 11.57
CA ALA A 59 15.48 11.50 10.81
C ALA A 59 16.73 12.39 10.87
N THR A 60 17.37 12.49 12.03
CA THR A 60 18.62 13.24 12.21
C THR A 60 19.76 12.57 11.44
N GLY A 61 19.89 11.24 11.51
CA GLY A 61 20.89 10.46 10.79
C GLY A 61 20.76 10.56 9.26
N ASN A 62 19.53 10.47 8.72
CA ASN A 62 19.28 10.66 7.29
C ASN A 62 19.55 12.11 6.86
N PHE A 63 19.15 13.09 7.66
CA PHE A 63 19.47 14.51 7.42
C PHE A 63 21.00 14.75 7.37
N TRP A 64 21.77 14.11 8.25
CA TRP A 64 23.24 14.20 8.25
C TRP A 64 23.90 13.45 7.10
N LEU A 65 23.39 12.28 6.71
CA LEU A 65 23.85 11.55 5.53
C LEU A 65 23.63 12.37 4.26
N ASP A 66 22.46 13.00 4.12
CA ASP A 66 22.19 13.85 2.97
C ASP A 66 23.05 15.14 2.96
N LEU A 67 23.39 15.68 4.14
CA LEU A 67 24.34 16.80 4.28
C LEU A 67 25.75 16.43 3.78
N CYS A 68 26.29 15.31 4.25
CA CYS A 68 27.67 14.91 4.05
C CYS A 68 27.93 14.25 2.69
N VAL A 69 26.95 13.52 2.15
CA VAL A 69 27.08 12.81 0.86
C VAL A 69 26.75 13.71 -0.33
N TRP A 70 25.75 14.58 -0.21
CA TRP A 70 25.19 15.29 -1.38
C TRP A 70 25.46 16.79 -1.38
N ALA A 71 25.38 17.46 -0.22
CA ALA A 71 25.48 18.92 -0.18
C ALA A 71 26.92 19.46 -0.13
N LEU A 72 27.75 18.92 0.75
CA LEU A 72 29.14 19.35 0.93
C LEU A 72 30.03 19.10 -0.30
N PRO A 73 29.97 17.95 -0.99
CA PRO A 73 30.79 17.73 -2.17
C PRO A 73 30.48 18.69 -3.32
N VAL A 74 29.21 19.08 -3.51
CA VAL A 74 28.80 20.00 -4.58
C VAL A 74 29.28 21.42 -4.31
N THR A 75 29.22 21.91 -3.06
CA THR A 75 29.76 23.23 -2.71
C THR A 75 31.28 23.27 -2.78
N ILE A 76 31.94 22.19 -2.37
CA ILE A 76 33.39 22.02 -2.48
C ILE A 76 33.83 21.97 -3.94
N LEU A 77 33.13 21.22 -4.80
CA LEU A 77 33.43 21.14 -6.24
C LEU A 77 33.17 22.47 -6.96
N ALA A 78 32.07 23.17 -6.65
CA ALA A 78 31.79 24.48 -7.20
C ALA A 78 32.84 25.53 -6.78
N ARG A 79 33.29 25.48 -5.52
CA ARG A 79 34.36 26.35 -5.02
C ARG A 79 35.72 25.98 -5.60
N ALA A 80 36.03 24.69 -5.73
CA ALA A 80 37.24 24.19 -6.37
C ALA A 80 37.30 24.59 -7.84
N ALA A 81 36.20 24.49 -8.58
CA ALA A 81 36.09 24.95 -9.96
C ALA A 81 36.27 26.47 -10.06
N GLY A 82 35.68 27.25 -9.15
CA GLY A 82 35.89 28.70 -9.08
C GLY A 82 37.34 29.09 -8.76
N LEU A 83 38.00 28.37 -7.85
CA LEU A 83 39.41 28.59 -7.52
C LEU A 83 40.36 28.15 -8.65
N ALA A 84 40.06 27.04 -9.32
CA ALA A 84 40.80 26.57 -10.49
C ALA A 84 40.69 27.56 -11.66
N ALA A 85 39.48 28.03 -11.97
CA ALA A 85 39.25 29.08 -12.97
C ALA A 85 40.00 30.38 -12.63
N LYS A 86 40.06 30.76 -11.34
CA LYS A 86 40.85 31.91 -10.87
C LYS A 86 42.36 31.70 -11.04
N SER A 87 42.87 30.49 -10.78
CA SER A 87 44.30 30.15 -11.01
C SER A 87 44.69 30.13 -12.49
N TRP A 88 43.74 29.94 -13.39
CA TRP A 88 43.93 30.02 -14.85
C TRP A 88 43.71 31.43 -15.42
N GLY A 89 43.62 32.46 -14.56
CA GLY A 89 43.59 33.85 -15.00
C GLY A 89 42.21 34.38 -15.38
N VAL A 90 41.13 33.61 -15.20
CA VAL A 90 39.75 34.08 -15.44
C VAL A 90 39.40 35.16 -14.40
N LYS A 91 39.30 36.42 -14.84
CA LYS A 91 38.83 37.55 -14.03
C LYS A 91 37.45 38.01 -14.49
N GLY A 92 36.60 38.41 -13.55
CA GLY A 92 35.34 39.11 -13.83
C GLY A 92 34.07 38.39 -13.35
N ARG A 93 32.93 39.07 -13.54
CA ARG A 93 31.56 38.77 -13.05
C ARG A 93 31.12 37.30 -13.22
N TRP A 94 31.69 36.59 -14.18
CA TRP A 94 31.42 35.16 -14.47
C TRP A 94 31.85 34.22 -13.34
N LEU A 95 32.94 34.51 -12.63
CA LEU A 95 33.38 33.69 -11.49
C LEU A 95 32.40 33.81 -10.31
N GLY A 96 31.84 35.01 -10.11
CA GLY A 96 30.76 35.25 -9.16
C GLY A 96 29.48 34.52 -9.53
N ALA A 97 29.12 34.51 -10.83
CA ALA A 97 27.92 33.83 -11.33
C ALA A 97 27.96 32.31 -11.16
N VAL A 98 29.10 31.65 -11.44
CA VAL A 98 29.25 30.19 -11.22
C VAL A 98 29.18 29.84 -9.74
N THR A 99 29.79 30.67 -8.88
CA THR A 99 29.75 30.49 -7.43
C THR A 99 28.31 30.70 -6.91
N LEU A 100 27.59 31.69 -7.42
CA LEU A 100 26.19 31.99 -7.07
C LEU A 100 25.21 30.92 -7.57
N ALA A 101 25.42 30.39 -8.77
CA ALA A 101 24.61 29.32 -9.34
C ALA A 101 24.75 28.03 -8.51
N GLY A 102 25.96 27.66 -8.09
CA GLY A 102 26.17 26.56 -7.15
C GLY A 102 25.52 26.80 -5.78
N LEU A 103 25.53 28.04 -5.30
CA LEU A 103 24.88 28.48 -4.06
C LEU A 103 23.35 28.38 -4.12
N LEU A 104 22.73 28.67 -5.26
CA LEU A 104 21.27 28.66 -5.44
C LEU A 104 20.72 27.28 -5.83
N ALA A 105 21.51 26.44 -6.51
CA ALA A 105 21.08 25.10 -6.92
C ALA A 105 20.77 24.18 -5.73
N LEU A 106 21.46 24.37 -4.59
CA LEU A 106 21.33 23.53 -3.40
C LEU A 106 20.03 23.75 -2.61
N PRO A 107 19.66 24.99 -2.23
CA PRO A 107 18.35 25.27 -1.66
C PRO A 107 17.21 24.91 -2.62
N ALA A 108 17.39 25.10 -3.93
CA ALA A 108 16.39 24.77 -4.94
C ALA A 108 16.16 23.25 -5.07
N PHE A 109 17.22 22.44 -5.06
CA PHE A 109 17.11 20.99 -5.09
C PHE A 109 16.39 20.46 -3.83
N TRP A 110 16.71 20.98 -2.65
CA TRP A 110 16.06 20.60 -1.40
C TRP A 110 14.62 21.10 -1.27
N ALA A 111 14.34 22.34 -1.67
CA ALA A 111 12.98 22.83 -1.78
C ALA A 111 12.18 21.96 -2.76
N GLY A 112 12.79 21.51 -3.86
CA GLY A 112 12.22 20.57 -4.81
C GLY A 112 11.93 19.19 -4.20
N GLN A 113 12.89 18.58 -3.48
CA GLN A 113 12.72 17.29 -2.81
C GLN A 113 11.72 17.35 -1.67
N GLY A 114 11.77 18.40 -0.84
CA GLY A 114 10.81 18.67 0.22
C GLY A 114 9.41 18.88 -0.34
N ALA A 115 9.27 19.66 -1.43
CA ALA A 115 8.01 19.84 -2.13
C ALA A 115 7.51 18.53 -2.75
N MET A 116 8.37 17.71 -3.36
CA MET A 116 7.99 16.39 -3.89
C MET A 116 7.56 15.43 -2.78
N THR A 117 8.23 15.44 -1.64
CA THR A 117 7.89 14.59 -0.49
C THR A 117 6.56 15.01 0.12
N LEU A 118 6.37 16.31 0.37
CA LEU A 118 5.10 16.88 0.82
C LEU A 118 3.98 16.59 -0.19
N TRP A 119 4.26 16.74 -1.48
CA TRP A 119 3.32 16.39 -2.54
C TRP A 119 2.98 14.90 -2.51
N SER A 120 3.95 14.01 -2.35
CA SER A 120 3.72 12.55 -2.28
C SER A 120 2.85 12.11 -1.09
N ARG A 121 2.82 12.91 -0.02
CA ARG A 121 2.02 12.68 1.19
C ARG A 121 0.65 13.36 1.17
N ARG A 122 0.36 14.21 0.19
CA ARG A 122 -0.97 14.82 0.06
C ARG A 122 -2.02 13.73 -0.20
N PRO A 123 -3.23 13.88 0.34
CA PRO A 123 -4.33 12.98 0.03
C PRO A 123 -4.66 13.01 -1.46
N ALA A 124 -5.36 11.98 -1.91
CA ALA A 124 -5.90 11.93 -3.26
C ALA A 124 -6.89 13.10 -3.51
N PRO A 125 -7.01 13.61 -4.75
CA PRO A 125 -7.94 14.69 -5.06
C PRO A 125 -9.38 14.29 -4.73
N ALA A 126 -10.13 15.17 -4.05
CA ALA A 126 -11.49 14.88 -3.61
C ALA A 126 -12.43 14.54 -4.79
N ALA A 127 -12.24 15.17 -5.95
CA ALA A 127 -13.01 14.87 -7.16
C ALA A 127 -12.81 13.44 -7.68
N CYS A 128 -11.63 12.84 -7.45
CA CYS A 128 -11.36 11.45 -7.79
C CYS A 128 -11.95 10.51 -6.73
N THR A 129 -11.76 10.82 -5.44
CA THR A 129 -12.24 9.97 -4.34
C THR A 129 -13.75 10.03 -4.11
N ALA A 130 -14.44 11.01 -4.70
CA ALA A 130 -15.89 11.12 -4.67
C ALA A 130 -16.60 10.10 -5.57
N ARG A 131 -15.86 9.38 -6.43
CA ARG A 131 -16.40 8.36 -7.33
C ARG A 131 -15.82 6.99 -6.97
N PRO A 132 -16.56 5.89 -7.21
CA PRO A 132 -16.01 4.55 -7.09
C PRO A 132 -14.77 4.37 -7.98
N ILE A 133 -13.87 3.51 -7.54
CA ILE A 133 -12.67 3.11 -8.29
C ILE A 133 -13.11 2.10 -9.36
N PRO A 134 -13.05 2.43 -10.66
CA PRO A 134 -13.29 1.45 -11.70
C PRO A 134 -12.14 0.43 -11.72
N ILE A 135 -12.47 -0.85 -11.76
CA ILE A 135 -11.51 -1.97 -11.77
C ILE A 135 -11.79 -2.89 -12.96
N LEU A 136 -10.75 -3.60 -13.41
CA LEU A 136 -10.84 -4.59 -14.46
C LEU A 136 -10.11 -5.86 -14.02
N LEU A 137 -10.83 -6.96 -13.86
CA LEU A 137 -10.29 -8.26 -13.45
C LEU A 137 -10.52 -9.27 -14.56
N SER A 138 -9.45 -9.76 -15.20
CA SER A 138 -9.52 -10.65 -16.37
C SER A 138 -10.51 -10.16 -17.47
N GLY A 139 -10.55 -8.84 -17.70
CA GLY A 139 -11.46 -8.22 -18.68
C GLY A 139 -12.89 -7.96 -18.18
N ILE A 140 -13.23 -8.37 -16.96
CA ILE A 140 -14.52 -8.11 -16.33
C ILE A 140 -14.45 -6.77 -15.61
N ALA A 141 -15.30 -5.83 -16.02
CA ALA A 141 -15.38 -4.51 -15.42
C ALA A 141 -16.10 -4.59 -14.07
N GLY A 142 -15.65 -3.77 -13.13
CA GLY A 142 -16.28 -3.64 -11.83
C GLY A 142 -15.99 -2.29 -11.19
N ALA A 143 -16.56 -2.05 -10.01
CA ALA A 143 -16.33 -0.84 -9.24
C ALA A 143 -16.26 -1.13 -7.75
N VAL A 144 -15.35 -0.44 -7.04
CA VAL A 144 -15.22 -0.54 -5.59
C VAL A 144 -15.16 0.85 -4.94
N PRO A 145 -15.69 1.02 -3.73
CA PRO A 145 -15.59 2.27 -3.00
C PRO A 145 -14.18 2.52 -2.46
N TRP A 146 -13.93 3.77 -2.07
CA TRP A 146 -12.74 4.17 -1.33
C TRP A 146 -12.89 3.79 0.14
N SER A 147 -12.32 2.65 0.53
CA SER A 147 -12.53 2.04 1.85
C SER A 147 -11.25 1.41 2.40
N GLU A 148 -11.11 1.34 3.73
CA GLU A 148 -10.06 0.55 4.40
C GLU A 148 -10.26 -0.95 4.24
N ALA A 149 -11.48 -1.36 3.92
CA ALA A 149 -11.84 -2.75 3.70
C ALA A 149 -11.39 -3.27 2.33
N ILE A 150 -10.95 -2.40 1.43
CA ILE A 150 -10.59 -2.75 0.06
C ILE A 150 -9.07 -2.78 -0.09
N MET A 151 -8.56 -3.87 -0.68
CA MET A 151 -7.16 -3.99 -1.07
C MET A 151 -7.11 -4.48 -2.52
N LEU A 152 -6.44 -3.73 -3.38
CA LEU A 152 -6.32 -4.01 -4.80
C LEU A 152 -4.94 -4.60 -5.09
N TYR A 153 -4.86 -5.66 -5.88
CA TYR A 153 -3.60 -6.27 -6.27
C TYR A 153 -3.45 -6.19 -7.78
N LEU A 154 -2.40 -5.49 -8.23
CA LEU A 154 -2.19 -5.19 -9.65
C LEU A 154 -1.51 -6.34 -10.41
N GLY A 155 -0.89 -7.27 -9.71
CA GLY A 155 -0.09 -8.33 -10.30
C GLY A 155 0.10 -9.53 -9.37
N PRO A 156 0.91 -10.52 -9.79
CA PRO A 156 1.00 -11.82 -9.14
C PRO A 156 1.80 -11.80 -7.83
N ASP A 157 2.60 -10.76 -7.54
CA ASP A 157 3.25 -10.59 -6.24
C ASP A 157 2.41 -9.70 -5.32
N ILE A 158 1.48 -10.32 -4.60
CA ILE A 158 0.51 -9.62 -3.74
C ILE A 158 1.18 -8.79 -2.63
N ARG A 159 2.43 -9.11 -2.23
CA ARG A 159 3.14 -8.38 -1.16
C ARG A 159 3.72 -7.06 -1.66
N ARG A 160 4.07 -6.98 -2.94
CA ARG A 160 4.69 -5.79 -3.55
C ARG A 160 3.69 -4.95 -4.34
N GLU A 161 2.68 -5.59 -4.87
CA GLU A 161 1.76 -5.00 -5.85
C GLU A 161 0.38 -4.69 -5.26
N GLY A 162 0.26 -4.74 -3.93
CA GLY A 162 -0.89 -4.25 -3.20
C GLY A 162 -1.04 -2.73 -3.29
N ARG A 163 -2.28 -2.27 -3.44
CA ARG A 163 -2.71 -0.88 -3.33
C ARG A 163 -3.83 -0.79 -2.30
N TYR A 164 -3.71 0.21 -1.45
CA TYR A 164 -4.58 0.44 -0.32
C TYR A 164 -5.23 1.80 -0.57
N PRO A 165 -6.53 1.88 -0.90
CA PRO A 165 -7.16 3.10 -1.40
C PRO A 165 -6.95 4.32 -0.49
N LEU A 166 -7.03 4.14 0.83
CA LEU A 166 -6.92 5.27 1.78
C LEU A 166 -5.47 5.66 2.12
N LEU A 167 -4.45 4.89 1.71
CA LEU A 167 -3.06 5.33 1.86
C LEU A 167 -2.75 6.44 0.84
N PRO A 168 -2.30 7.64 1.25
CA PRO A 168 -2.18 8.79 0.34
C PRO A 168 -1.40 8.53 -0.95
N ARG A 169 -0.25 7.84 -0.83
CA ARG A 169 0.59 7.48 -1.98
C ARG A 169 -0.14 6.55 -2.96
N HIS A 170 -0.89 5.57 -2.44
CA HIS A 170 -1.63 4.61 -3.25
C HIS A 170 -2.87 5.23 -3.87
N GLY A 171 -3.65 5.99 -3.09
CA GLY A 171 -4.82 6.67 -3.61
C GLY A 171 -4.50 7.63 -4.75
N ARG A 172 -3.40 8.40 -4.66
CA ARG A 172 -2.94 9.25 -5.76
C ARG A 172 -2.49 8.46 -6.98
N ALA A 173 -1.85 7.30 -6.79
CA ALA A 173 -1.46 6.43 -7.89
C ALA A 173 -2.71 5.89 -8.60
N ILE A 174 -3.69 5.37 -7.84
CA ILE A 174 -5.00 4.92 -8.37
C ILE A 174 -5.67 6.05 -9.16
N CYS A 175 -5.75 7.26 -8.61
CA CYS A 175 -6.36 8.40 -9.30
C CYS A 175 -5.64 8.75 -10.61
N ARG A 176 -4.31 8.67 -10.64
CA ARG A 176 -3.53 8.94 -11.86
C ARG A 176 -3.75 7.85 -12.91
N GLU A 177 -3.81 6.60 -12.47
CA GLU A 177 -3.99 5.43 -13.34
C GLU A 177 -5.41 5.36 -13.90
N THR A 178 -6.39 5.94 -13.21
CA THR A 178 -7.81 5.98 -13.60
C THR A 178 -8.23 7.32 -14.25
N SER A 179 -7.45 8.40 -14.14
CA SER A 179 -7.81 9.73 -14.66
C SER A 179 -7.84 9.85 -16.19
N GLY A 180 -7.30 8.87 -16.92
CA GLY A 180 -7.09 8.93 -18.37
C GLY A 180 -8.21 8.36 -19.24
N GLY A 181 -9.40 8.08 -18.68
CA GLY A 181 -10.49 7.43 -19.43
C GLY A 181 -10.20 5.97 -19.78
N ARG A 182 -9.27 5.32 -19.05
CA ARG A 182 -9.05 3.87 -19.13
C ARG A 182 -10.27 3.14 -18.57
N ASP A 183 -10.62 2.01 -19.16
CA ASP A 183 -11.78 1.15 -18.79
C ASP A 183 -11.77 0.64 -17.33
N GLY A 184 -10.69 0.89 -16.60
CA GLY A 184 -10.54 0.58 -15.18
C GLY A 184 -9.09 0.34 -14.79
N LEU A 185 -8.86 0.26 -13.49
CA LEU A 185 -7.61 -0.22 -12.93
C LEU A 185 -7.50 -1.73 -13.12
N ARG A 186 -6.54 -2.18 -13.94
CA ARG A 186 -6.31 -3.61 -14.16
C ARG A 186 -5.76 -4.26 -12.90
N ILE A 187 -6.45 -5.27 -12.39
CA ILE A 187 -6.08 -6.01 -11.18
C ILE A 187 -6.06 -7.51 -11.45
N THR A 188 -5.23 -8.23 -10.70
CA THR A 188 -5.21 -9.70 -10.65
C THR A 188 -6.03 -10.25 -9.49
N ALA A 189 -6.17 -9.46 -8.42
CA ALA A 189 -7.02 -9.79 -7.30
C ALA A 189 -7.55 -8.54 -6.57
N LEU A 190 -8.67 -8.73 -5.89
CA LEU A 190 -9.32 -7.78 -4.99
C LEU A 190 -9.61 -8.52 -3.69
N SER A 191 -9.03 -8.05 -2.59
CA SER A 191 -9.40 -8.50 -1.24
C SER A 191 -10.39 -7.52 -0.63
N VAL A 192 -11.48 -8.06 -0.09
CA VAL A 192 -12.52 -7.33 0.62
C VAL A 192 -12.58 -7.87 2.05
N ARG A 193 -12.33 -6.99 3.03
CA ARG A 193 -12.60 -7.29 4.45
C ARG A 193 -14.09 -7.10 4.69
N ALA A 194 -14.87 -8.16 4.49
CA ALA A 194 -16.33 -8.07 4.44
C ALA A 194 -16.93 -7.36 5.66
N ALA A 195 -16.46 -7.64 6.89
CA ALA A 195 -16.97 -6.99 8.09
C ALA A 195 -16.74 -5.47 8.16
N ALA A 196 -15.63 -4.97 7.59
CA ALA A 196 -15.37 -3.53 7.52
C ALA A 196 -16.13 -2.90 6.36
N PHE A 197 -16.12 -3.58 5.21
CA PHE A 197 -16.79 -3.14 3.99
C PHE A 197 -18.29 -2.92 4.23
N GLN A 198 -18.94 -3.88 4.88
CA GLN A 198 -20.37 -3.84 5.16
C GLN A 198 -20.74 -2.82 6.23
N ARG A 199 -19.92 -2.65 7.29
CA ARG A 199 -20.16 -1.61 8.31
C ARG A 199 -20.11 -0.20 7.72
N GLU A 200 -19.13 0.07 6.87
CA GLU A 200 -19.02 1.36 6.17
C GLU A 200 -20.21 1.59 5.24
N ARG A 201 -20.67 0.53 4.55
CA ARG A 201 -21.85 0.56 3.67
C ARG A 201 -23.13 0.87 4.44
N CYS A 202 -23.41 0.12 5.52
CA CYS A 202 -24.60 0.31 6.35
C CYS A 202 -24.59 1.58 7.20
N GLY A 203 -23.44 2.22 7.38
CA GLY A 203 -23.30 3.53 8.03
C GLY A 203 -23.50 4.73 7.10
N ALA A 204 -23.63 4.53 5.79
CA ALA A 204 -23.81 5.60 4.83
C ALA A 204 -25.20 6.25 4.95
N ALA A 205 -25.27 7.58 4.91
CA ALA A 205 -26.49 8.36 5.15
C ALA A 205 -27.62 8.15 4.10
N ARG A 206 -27.30 7.53 2.96
CA ARG A 206 -28.27 7.07 1.94
C ARG A 206 -27.78 5.73 1.38
N LEU A 207 -28.52 4.68 1.70
CA LEU A 207 -28.38 3.38 1.07
C LEU A 207 -29.12 3.40 -0.29
N PRO A 208 -28.52 2.94 -1.39
CA PRO A 208 -29.24 2.64 -2.63
C PRO A 208 -30.37 1.63 -2.41
N ASP A 209 -31.41 1.71 -3.25
CA ASP A 209 -32.53 0.76 -3.23
C ASP A 209 -32.01 -0.68 -3.49
N GLY A 210 -32.25 -1.59 -2.54
CA GLY A 210 -31.78 -2.97 -2.56
C GLY A 210 -30.73 -3.33 -1.51
N GLU A 211 -29.98 -2.35 -0.96
CA GLU A 211 -28.98 -2.60 0.10
C GLU A 211 -29.59 -2.76 1.51
N GLY A 212 -30.89 -2.46 1.65
CA GLY A 212 -31.62 -2.58 2.91
C GLY A 212 -31.74 -4.02 3.42
N SER A 213 -31.84 -5.01 2.53
CA SER A 213 -31.90 -6.43 2.91
C SER A 213 -30.57 -6.93 3.47
N LEU A 214 -29.44 -6.43 2.96
CA LEU A 214 -28.10 -6.79 3.43
C LEU A 214 -27.82 -6.24 4.83
N CYS A 215 -28.16 -4.98 5.05
CA CYS A 215 -28.03 -4.35 6.36
C CYS A 215 -29.03 -4.89 7.38
N ALA A 216 -30.22 -5.33 6.94
CA ALA A 216 -31.18 -6.04 7.78
C ALA A 216 -30.69 -7.45 8.16
N LEU A 217 -30.21 -8.24 7.19
CA LEU A 217 -29.56 -9.54 7.43
C LEU A 217 -28.45 -9.42 8.46
N LEU A 218 -27.59 -8.40 8.40
CA LEU A 218 -26.51 -8.19 9.37
C LEU A 218 -26.99 -7.78 10.78
N ARG A 219 -28.10 -7.04 10.86
CA ARG A 219 -28.74 -6.69 12.14
C ARG A 219 -29.38 -7.91 12.79
N ASP A 220 -30.00 -8.77 11.98
CA ASP A 220 -30.69 -9.98 12.44
C ASP A 220 -29.71 -11.15 12.68
N ALA A 221 -28.59 -11.21 11.95
CA ALA A 221 -27.59 -12.27 12.00
C ALA A 221 -26.60 -12.18 13.17
N GLY A 222 -26.49 -11.03 13.81
CA GLY A 222 -25.31 -10.73 14.63
C GLY A 222 -24.03 -10.67 13.78
N ALA A 223 -22.98 -10.03 14.27
CA ALA A 223 -21.75 -9.82 13.50
C ALA A 223 -20.99 -11.11 13.07
N GLU A 224 -21.48 -12.30 13.44
CA GLU A 224 -20.80 -13.60 13.28
C GLU A 224 -21.01 -14.29 11.93
N ILE A 225 -22.00 -13.86 11.13
CA ILE A 225 -22.30 -14.47 9.82
C ILE A 225 -21.42 -13.90 8.68
N VAL A 226 -20.57 -12.92 8.97
CA VAL A 226 -19.76 -12.23 7.97
C VAL A 226 -18.47 -13.01 7.65
N PRO A 227 -18.12 -13.25 6.37
CA PRO A 227 -16.83 -13.80 6.01
C PRO A 227 -15.69 -12.99 6.61
N GLU A 228 -14.70 -13.68 7.17
CA GLU A 228 -13.50 -13.03 7.69
C GLU A 228 -12.68 -12.43 6.55
N LYS A 229 -12.71 -13.12 5.41
CA LYS A 229 -11.97 -12.75 4.22
C LYS A 229 -12.76 -13.09 2.99
N MET A 230 -12.73 -12.19 2.02
CA MET A 230 -13.30 -12.41 0.69
C MET A 230 -12.29 -11.91 -0.35
N VAL A 231 -12.02 -12.73 -1.35
CA VAL A 231 -11.06 -12.42 -2.41
C VAL A 231 -11.67 -12.76 -3.75
N PHE A 232 -11.72 -11.78 -4.64
CA PHE A 232 -12.00 -11.97 -6.06
C PHE A 232 -10.67 -12.02 -6.79
N PHE A 233 -10.46 -13.00 -7.66
CA PHE A 233 -9.18 -13.17 -8.31
C PHE A 233 -9.29 -13.84 -9.66
N GLU A 234 -8.30 -13.56 -10.50
CA GLU A 234 -8.05 -14.33 -11.71
C GLU A 234 -7.25 -15.59 -11.34
N PRO A 235 -7.75 -16.81 -11.63
CA PRO A 235 -7.08 -18.05 -11.26
C PRO A 235 -5.64 -18.19 -11.76
N GLY A 236 -5.32 -17.62 -12.92
CA GLY A 236 -3.95 -17.58 -13.48
C GLY A 236 -3.14 -16.35 -13.06
N GLY A 237 -3.76 -15.36 -12.41
CA GLY A 237 -3.17 -14.07 -12.07
C GLY A 237 -2.56 -14.00 -10.67
N ILE A 238 -2.81 -14.99 -9.81
CA ILE A 238 -2.24 -15.10 -8.46
C ILE A 238 -1.44 -16.38 -8.28
N ARG A 239 -0.47 -16.41 -7.37
CA ARG A 239 0.34 -17.61 -7.14
C ARG A 239 -0.45 -18.61 -6.28
N PRO A 240 -0.34 -19.92 -6.54
CA PRO A 240 -0.91 -20.93 -5.66
C PRO A 240 -0.46 -20.76 -4.21
N GLY A 241 -1.39 -20.80 -3.27
CA GLY A 241 -1.13 -20.57 -1.84
C GLY A 241 -1.17 -19.10 -1.40
N ASP A 242 -1.19 -18.15 -2.35
CA ASP A 242 -1.55 -16.78 -2.01
C ASP A 242 -2.95 -16.78 -1.38
N PHE A 243 -3.09 -16.02 -0.30
CA PHE A 243 -4.30 -15.92 0.51
C PHE A 243 -4.82 -17.22 1.16
N GLY A 244 -4.18 -18.38 0.97
CA GLY A 244 -4.66 -19.68 1.46
C GLY A 244 -5.76 -20.32 0.61
N ILE A 245 -5.92 -19.87 -0.64
CA ILE A 245 -6.99 -20.26 -1.55
C ILE A 245 -6.81 -21.71 -2.04
N PRO A 246 -7.86 -22.55 -2.01
CA PRO A 246 -7.83 -23.90 -2.58
C PRO A 246 -7.48 -23.91 -4.08
N ALA A 247 -6.75 -24.93 -4.55
CA ALA A 247 -6.31 -25.02 -5.95
C ALA A 247 -7.45 -25.22 -6.96
N ALA A 248 -8.57 -25.80 -6.53
CA ALA A 248 -9.77 -26.01 -7.35
C ALA A 248 -11.01 -25.46 -6.62
N PRO A 249 -12.12 -25.17 -7.34
CA PRO A 249 -13.39 -24.86 -6.73
C PRO A 249 -13.84 -25.96 -5.75
N THR A 250 -14.46 -25.54 -4.65
CA THR A 250 -14.98 -26.44 -3.62
C THR A 250 -16.33 -26.98 -4.05
N SER A 251 -16.51 -28.29 -3.96
CA SER A 251 -17.73 -29.02 -4.35
C SER A 251 -17.90 -30.26 -3.47
N ALA A 252 -19.06 -30.94 -3.57
CA ALA A 252 -19.36 -32.16 -2.82
C ALA A 252 -18.35 -33.31 -3.07
N GLY A 253 -17.59 -33.27 -4.18
CA GLY A 253 -16.57 -34.25 -4.53
C GLY A 253 -15.13 -33.81 -4.20
N THR A 254 -14.94 -32.68 -3.53
CA THR A 254 -13.58 -32.15 -3.27
C THR A 254 -12.82 -33.05 -2.30
N ALA A 255 -11.66 -33.54 -2.75
CA ALA A 255 -10.72 -34.27 -1.90
C ALA A 255 -10.12 -33.33 -0.84
N THR A 256 -10.09 -33.78 0.42
CA THR A 256 -9.58 -33.00 1.55
C THR A 256 -8.21 -33.49 1.99
N GLY A 257 -7.37 -32.56 2.48
CA GLY A 257 -6.06 -32.90 3.03
C GLY A 257 -6.14 -33.53 4.42
N THR A 258 -4.99 -33.98 4.93
CA THR A 258 -4.85 -34.41 6.33
C THR A 258 -5.14 -33.23 7.26
N GLY A 259 -6.15 -33.34 8.12
CA GLY A 259 -6.56 -32.25 9.02
C GLY A 259 -7.77 -31.46 8.55
N GLU A 260 -8.38 -31.82 7.42
CA GLU A 260 -9.55 -31.15 6.85
C GLU A 260 -10.72 -32.14 6.65
N ARG A 261 -11.95 -31.60 6.66
CA ARG A 261 -13.16 -32.30 6.29
C ARG A 261 -13.97 -31.47 5.31
N LEU A 262 -14.70 -32.15 4.44
CA LEU A 262 -15.69 -31.53 3.60
C LEU A 262 -16.98 -31.37 4.40
N VAL A 263 -17.57 -30.19 4.34
CA VAL A 263 -18.88 -29.89 4.91
C VAL A 263 -19.78 -29.46 3.76
N VAL A 264 -20.93 -30.13 3.65
CA VAL A 264 -21.95 -29.83 2.64
C VAL A 264 -23.22 -29.45 3.37
N VAL A 265 -23.75 -28.27 3.06
CA VAL A 265 -24.95 -27.70 3.66
C VAL A 265 -25.99 -27.47 2.57
N PRO A 266 -27.22 -27.98 2.70
CA PRO A 266 -28.29 -27.66 1.76
C PRO A 266 -28.73 -26.19 1.92
N ASP A 267 -28.87 -25.48 0.81
CA ASP A 267 -29.41 -24.12 0.75
C ASP A 267 -30.78 -24.13 0.07
N THR A 268 -31.80 -23.67 0.81
CA THR A 268 -33.18 -23.64 0.35
C THR A 268 -33.35 -22.70 -0.84
N GLY A 269 -33.33 -23.27 -2.05
CA GLY A 269 -33.56 -22.55 -3.31
C GLY A 269 -32.34 -22.46 -4.22
N LEU A 270 -31.16 -22.91 -3.78
CA LEU A 270 -29.89 -22.69 -4.50
C LEU A 270 -28.98 -23.93 -4.54
N GLY A 271 -29.41 -25.08 -4.01
CA GLY A 271 -28.65 -26.33 -4.11
C GLY A 271 -27.82 -26.61 -2.86
N GLU A 272 -26.56 -26.98 -3.02
CA GLU A 272 -25.67 -27.38 -1.92
C GLU A 272 -24.46 -26.45 -1.84
N ILE A 273 -24.17 -25.94 -0.64
CA ILE A 273 -22.98 -25.17 -0.33
C ILE A 273 -21.91 -26.12 0.22
N SER A 274 -20.77 -26.19 -0.45
CA SER A 274 -19.65 -27.04 -0.05
C SER A 274 -18.48 -26.21 0.46
N ALA A 275 -17.94 -26.57 1.63
CA ALA A 275 -16.81 -25.91 2.26
C ALA A 275 -15.78 -26.91 2.78
N THR A 276 -14.49 -26.57 2.65
CA THR A 276 -13.40 -27.35 3.27
C THR A 276 -13.07 -26.75 4.62
N CYS A 277 -13.40 -27.47 5.69
CA CYS A 277 -13.22 -27.03 7.07
C CYS A 277 -12.05 -27.75 7.73
N ARG A 278 -11.39 -27.10 8.69
CA ARG A 278 -10.46 -27.80 9.59
C ARG A 278 -11.18 -28.85 10.42
N LEU A 279 -10.51 -29.97 10.73
CA LEU A 279 -11.04 -31.02 11.61
C LEU A 279 -11.11 -30.56 13.06
N ALA A 280 -10.06 -29.90 13.54
CA ALA A 280 -9.98 -29.37 14.90
C ALA A 280 -10.34 -27.88 14.92
N PRO A 281 -11.17 -27.43 15.89
CA PRO A 281 -11.34 -26.01 16.16
C PRO A 281 -10.01 -25.32 16.48
N ALA A 282 -9.91 -24.03 16.17
CA ALA A 282 -8.77 -23.24 16.60
C ALA A 282 -8.86 -22.90 18.10
N ALA A 283 -7.86 -22.16 18.61
CA ALA A 283 -7.79 -21.80 20.03
C ALA A 283 -8.97 -20.95 20.52
N ASP A 284 -9.70 -20.31 19.60
CA ASP A 284 -10.92 -19.53 19.85
C ASP A 284 -12.20 -20.39 19.83
N GLY A 285 -12.09 -21.70 19.64
CA GLY A 285 -13.22 -22.64 19.55
C GLY A 285 -13.90 -22.68 18.19
N ARG A 286 -13.47 -21.87 17.21
CA ARG A 286 -14.10 -21.80 15.88
C ARG A 286 -13.49 -22.80 14.91
N LEU A 287 -14.34 -23.36 14.05
CA LEU A 287 -13.96 -24.09 12.85
C LEU A 287 -13.80 -23.10 11.70
N TYR A 288 -12.62 -23.12 11.10
CA TYR A 288 -12.30 -22.31 9.93
C TYR A 288 -12.60 -23.10 8.67
N CYS A 289 -13.47 -22.54 7.84
CA CYS A 289 -13.93 -23.16 6.59
C CYS A 289 -13.64 -22.25 5.41
N ARG A 290 -13.12 -22.86 4.34
CA ARG A 290 -12.71 -22.20 3.11
C ARG A 290 -13.58 -22.67 1.95
N MET A 291 -14.03 -21.71 1.16
CA MET A 291 -14.78 -21.97 -0.07
C MET A 291 -14.10 -21.24 -1.22
N ARG A 292 -14.02 -21.92 -2.36
CA ARG A 292 -13.68 -21.32 -3.63
C ARG A 292 -14.77 -21.64 -4.61
N ARG A 293 -15.26 -20.62 -5.32
CA ARG A 293 -16.26 -20.75 -6.35
C ARG A 293 -15.76 -20.11 -7.64
N LYS A 294 -15.99 -20.79 -8.76
CA LYS A 294 -15.85 -20.20 -10.09
C LYS A 294 -17.12 -19.40 -10.40
N ILE A 295 -16.98 -18.10 -10.67
CA ILE A 295 -18.12 -17.23 -10.98
C ILE A 295 -18.38 -17.25 -12.49
N VAL A 296 -17.33 -16.93 -13.26
CA VAL A 296 -17.30 -16.99 -14.71
C VAL A 296 -15.87 -17.31 -15.14
N GLU A 297 -15.62 -17.46 -16.44
CA GLU A 297 -14.24 -17.59 -16.93
C GLU A 297 -13.44 -16.32 -16.59
N GLY A 298 -12.26 -16.50 -15.99
CA GLY A 298 -11.38 -15.41 -15.56
C GLY A 298 -11.69 -14.81 -14.18
N LEU A 299 -12.79 -15.16 -13.53
CA LEU A 299 -13.17 -14.65 -12.20
C LEU A 299 -13.59 -15.77 -11.26
N ASP A 300 -12.80 -15.94 -10.21
CA ASP A 300 -13.12 -16.80 -9.07
C ASP A 300 -13.32 -15.95 -7.81
N LEU A 301 -14.16 -16.49 -6.92
CA LEU A 301 -14.46 -15.93 -5.61
C LEU A 301 -14.02 -16.92 -4.54
N PHE A 302 -13.19 -16.45 -3.62
CA PHE A 302 -12.79 -17.18 -2.43
C PHE A 302 -13.31 -16.44 -1.19
N TRP A 303 -13.79 -17.20 -0.21
CA TRP A 303 -14.06 -16.64 1.11
C TRP A 303 -13.76 -17.65 2.21
N GLU A 304 -13.51 -17.10 3.40
CA GLU A 304 -13.22 -17.85 4.61
C GLU A 304 -14.16 -17.40 5.73
N ILE A 305 -14.65 -18.36 6.51
CA ILE A 305 -15.46 -18.14 7.69
C ILE A 305 -14.82 -18.81 8.90
N GLY A 306 -15.08 -18.25 10.09
CA GLY A 306 -14.84 -18.90 11.37
C GLY A 306 -16.15 -19.02 12.14
N ALA A 307 -16.62 -20.23 12.38
CA ALA A 307 -17.90 -20.49 13.06
C ALA A 307 -17.74 -21.51 14.18
N LEU A 308 -18.55 -21.39 15.25
CA LEU A 308 -18.67 -22.48 16.21
C LEU A 308 -19.28 -23.72 15.52
N PRO A 309 -18.92 -24.95 15.94
CA PRO A 309 -19.44 -26.17 15.31
C PRO A 309 -20.97 -26.24 15.21
N GLU A 310 -21.68 -25.74 16.21
CA GLU A 310 -23.14 -25.71 16.30
C GLU A 310 -23.80 -24.74 15.31
N ASP A 311 -23.14 -23.62 15.00
CA ASP A 311 -23.67 -22.56 14.13
C ASP A 311 -23.20 -22.69 12.68
N LEU A 312 -22.34 -23.66 12.39
CA LEU A 312 -21.61 -23.78 11.14
C LEU A 312 -22.54 -23.74 9.92
N SER A 313 -23.68 -24.43 9.96
CA SER A 313 -24.64 -24.46 8.86
C SER A 313 -25.25 -23.09 8.56
N VAL A 314 -25.61 -22.34 9.60
CA VAL A 314 -26.26 -21.03 9.48
C VAL A 314 -25.24 -20.00 9.00
N VAL A 315 -24.04 -19.99 9.60
CA VAL A 315 -22.95 -19.09 9.21
C VAL A 315 -22.51 -19.35 7.77
N LEU A 316 -22.36 -20.61 7.35
CA LEU A 316 -22.01 -20.95 5.97
C LEU A 316 -23.01 -20.39 4.96
N THR A 317 -24.31 -20.60 5.21
CA THR A 317 -25.38 -20.18 4.29
C THR A 317 -25.45 -18.66 4.19
N GLY A 318 -25.41 -17.96 5.33
CA GLY A 318 -25.45 -16.50 5.33
C GLY A 318 -24.17 -15.86 4.76
N ALA A 319 -23.01 -16.45 5.01
CA ALA A 319 -21.74 -16.01 4.44
C ALA A 319 -21.68 -16.16 2.91
N ASP A 320 -22.22 -17.26 2.37
CA ASP A 320 -22.33 -17.47 0.92
C ASP A 320 -23.27 -16.44 0.28
N ALA A 321 -24.45 -16.21 0.88
CA ALA A 321 -25.40 -15.19 0.40
C ALA A 321 -24.74 -13.80 0.35
N LEU A 322 -24.02 -13.44 1.41
CA LEU A 322 -23.27 -12.19 1.50
C LEU A 322 -22.14 -12.11 0.45
N ALA A 323 -21.45 -13.22 0.19
CA ALA A 323 -20.39 -13.28 -0.82
C ALA A 323 -20.94 -13.07 -2.23
N ARG A 324 -22.09 -13.69 -2.55
CA ARG A 324 -22.80 -13.49 -3.83
C ARG A 324 -23.29 -12.07 -4.01
N GLU A 325 -23.89 -11.48 -2.98
CA GLU A 325 -24.35 -10.09 -3.06
C GLU A 325 -23.20 -9.10 -3.22
N THR A 326 -22.08 -9.35 -2.52
CA THR A 326 -20.85 -8.55 -2.69
C THR A 326 -20.29 -8.72 -4.11
N CYS A 327 -20.28 -9.93 -4.65
CA CYS A 327 -19.89 -10.19 -6.05
C CYS A 327 -20.77 -9.38 -7.03
N ALA A 328 -22.09 -9.44 -6.86
CA ALA A 328 -23.04 -8.76 -7.73
C ALA A 328 -22.89 -7.23 -7.65
N THR A 329 -22.58 -6.71 -6.46
CA THR A 329 -22.26 -5.29 -6.27
C THR A 329 -21.01 -4.90 -7.06
N VAL A 330 -19.95 -5.71 -7.01
CA VAL A 330 -18.64 -5.31 -7.52
C VAL A 330 -18.53 -5.52 -9.03
N PHE A 331 -18.98 -6.66 -9.57
CA PHE A 331 -18.73 -7.06 -10.96
C PHE A 331 -20.00 -7.20 -11.81
N ASP A 332 -21.20 -7.14 -11.22
CA ASP A 332 -22.52 -7.27 -11.88
C ASP A 332 -22.59 -8.29 -13.04
N VAL A 333 -21.98 -9.47 -12.86
CA VAL A 333 -22.07 -10.59 -13.81
C VAL A 333 -23.14 -11.60 -13.37
N PRO A 334 -23.82 -12.29 -14.31
CA PRO A 334 -24.86 -13.27 -13.96
C PRO A 334 -24.39 -14.36 -12.99
N GLY A 335 -23.14 -14.81 -13.12
CA GLY A 335 -22.54 -15.83 -12.24
C GLY A 335 -22.49 -15.44 -10.77
N CYS A 336 -22.50 -14.13 -10.43
CA CYS A 336 -22.47 -13.69 -9.04
C CYS A 336 -23.77 -14.01 -8.30
N ARG A 337 -24.92 -14.05 -9.00
CA ARG A 337 -26.24 -14.30 -8.39
C ARG A 337 -26.67 -15.76 -8.51
N ALA A 338 -26.01 -16.54 -9.36
CA ALA A 338 -26.32 -17.93 -9.59
C ALA A 338 -26.11 -18.79 -8.31
N ALA A 339 -26.79 -19.93 -8.26
CA ALA A 339 -26.53 -21.01 -7.33
C ALA A 339 -25.08 -21.54 -7.47
N PRO A 340 -24.44 -21.99 -6.36
CA PRO A 340 -23.10 -22.58 -6.35
C PRO A 340 -22.91 -23.74 -7.35
#